data_AF-A0A6P0IUM9-F1
#
_entry.id   AF-A0A6P0IUM9-F1
#
_cell.length_a   1.000
_cell.length_b   1.000
_cell.length_c   1.000
_cell.angle_alpha   90.00
_cell.angle_beta   90.00
_cell.angle_gamma   90.00
#
_symmetry.space_group_name_H-M   'P 1'
#
loop_
_entity.id
_entity.type
_entity.pdbx_description
1 polymer ?
#
loop_
_entity_poly.entity_id
_entity_poly.type
_entity_poly.pdbx_seq_one_letter_code
_entity_poly.pdbx_strand_id
1 'polypeptide(L)'
;LEDNINTTNSTSSWLNFIQPLNDDPNQIGDVQIPIPLRDFPLPPSLISHTAIPDPDSFAGDILSAEDIRDWNYVFLYEHPDVAQDTIECRIEYNGSSKLTINDVSLKEGGKAVFTITLSPPSEQTVTVYYQTQDGTAKAPGDYTAIPKTLLEFDPGETSKEIEVTVNSDDVVENNETFTLVLSNAVNAEIADPVGVGTIIDTTNTIDPLLDTLVRFNNLYPTLASDLKALETGLTDDNQTTVTSALSAFATLAEDVARSWQIWQPIAIAQASRQTVHYNIDENLSADQETKTVIITPTNNLPVADQQVLDIELPGYELNETRQNDVTTNSPTVPYTTIEYDFTKLLDATGVETFGESALPDRKVTVTNLDVLDYQNAWGAIRLARNKNLIDGRETNAAFIFQTPEVRFKNRITPLIVNDKRWDIADLGNTRSKTLTQHLEELFKVLLPAIINRPYDIRISCQYAFALASNTNDEELLASLPVLLTPRFTVQKSGDSTMLQVTQQLRTNIVREIDNWQTQKNPNQTRGRYLFSFSLFSNPENVSSTENPNLPLLTVENLNLLLTDIIEE
;
A
#
# COMPACT_ATOMS: atom_id res chain seq x y z
N LEU A 1 -4.44 61.60 -17.21
CA LEU A 1 -4.94 61.30 -15.83
C LEU A 1 -5.48 59.87 -15.78
N GLU A 2 -5.89 59.34 -16.93
CA GLU A 2 -5.58 57.97 -17.35
C GLU A 2 -4.04 57.78 -17.47
N ASP A 3 -3.57 56.54 -17.31
CA ASP A 3 -2.17 56.03 -17.27
C ASP A 3 -1.48 55.84 -15.91
N ASN A 4 -2.19 55.37 -14.87
CA ASN A 4 -1.53 54.75 -13.71
C ASN A 4 -2.35 53.63 -13.05
N ILE A 5 -3.00 52.78 -13.87
CA ILE A 5 -3.44 51.48 -13.36
C ILE A 5 -2.31 50.49 -13.63
N ASN A 6 -1.74 50.04 -12.52
CA ASN A 6 -0.61 49.14 -12.42
C ASN A 6 -0.88 47.82 -13.19
N THR A 7 -0.33 47.69 -14.40
CA THR A 7 -0.47 46.49 -15.26
C THR A 7 0.53 45.38 -14.92
N THR A 8 1.37 45.57 -13.91
CA THR A 8 2.13 44.48 -13.31
C THR A 8 1.36 44.00 -12.08
N ASN A 9 0.48 43.00 -12.26
CA ASN A 9 -0.04 42.19 -11.16
C ASN A 9 1.11 41.37 -10.55
N SER A 10 1.99 42.04 -9.82
CA SER A 10 2.57 41.48 -8.60
C SER A 10 1.63 41.79 -7.45
N THR A 11 0.36 41.37 -7.60
CA THR A 11 -0.47 41.12 -6.41
C THR A 11 0.35 40.17 -5.55
N SER A 12 0.65 40.57 -4.32
CA SER A 12 1.37 39.70 -3.40
C SER A 12 0.72 38.32 -3.43
N SER A 13 1.51 37.25 -3.42
CA SER A 13 1.05 35.86 -3.46
C SER A 13 0.10 35.51 -2.30
N TRP A 14 -0.08 36.41 -1.33
CA TRP A 14 -1.10 36.36 -0.29
C TRP A 14 -2.53 36.55 -0.80
N LEU A 15 -2.75 37.19 -1.96
CA LEU A 15 -4.08 37.63 -2.42
C LEU A 15 -4.62 36.82 -3.62
N ASN A 16 -4.20 35.55 -3.77
CA ASN A 16 -4.72 34.66 -4.82
C ASN A 16 -6.19 34.24 -4.62
N PHE A 17 -6.86 34.79 -3.60
CA PHE A 17 -8.26 34.52 -3.24
C PHE A 17 -9.29 35.30 -4.05
N ILE A 18 -8.89 36.09 -5.05
CA ILE A 18 -9.81 36.94 -5.82
C ILE A 18 -9.93 36.41 -7.25
N GLN A 19 -11.15 36.06 -7.65
CA GLN A 19 -11.48 35.84 -9.07
C GLN A 19 -11.52 37.23 -9.74
N PRO A 20 -10.66 37.51 -10.74
CA PRO A 20 -10.75 38.77 -11.47
C PRO A 20 -12.08 38.82 -12.22
N LEU A 21 -12.67 40.01 -12.27
CA LEU A 21 -13.94 40.29 -12.93
C LEU A 21 -13.92 39.76 -14.38
N ASN A 22 -15.04 39.20 -14.85
CA ASN A 22 -15.20 38.90 -16.28
C ASN A 22 -14.96 40.18 -17.09
N ASP A 23 -14.40 40.04 -18.30
CA ASP A 23 -13.85 41.09 -19.19
C ASP A 23 -14.83 42.21 -19.64
N ASP A 24 -16.00 42.36 -19.02
CA ASP A 24 -16.98 43.40 -19.31
C ASP A 24 -16.91 44.54 -18.26
N PRO A 25 -16.35 45.71 -18.59
CA PRO A 25 -16.04 46.78 -17.63
C PRO A 25 -17.25 47.46 -16.97
N ASN A 26 -18.48 47.04 -17.30
CA ASN A 26 -19.72 47.65 -16.82
C ASN A 26 -20.52 46.78 -15.83
N GLN A 27 -20.02 45.60 -15.47
CA GLN A 27 -20.57 44.81 -14.37
C GLN A 27 -19.44 44.41 -13.43
N ILE A 28 -19.43 44.97 -12.21
CA ILE A 28 -18.71 44.34 -11.11
C ILE A 28 -19.48 43.06 -10.83
N GLY A 29 -19.10 41.96 -11.48
CA GLY A 29 -19.62 40.63 -11.17
C GLY A 29 -19.40 40.30 -9.69
N ASP A 30 -20.14 39.32 -9.17
CA ASP A 30 -20.02 38.90 -7.77
C ASP A 30 -18.57 38.46 -7.47
N VAL A 31 -17.89 39.21 -6.60
CA VAL A 31 -16.56 38.84 -6.12
C VAL A 31 -16.74 37.91 -4.92
N GLN A 32 -16.52 36.61 -5.13
CA GLN A 32 -16.41 35.64 -4.05
C GLN A 32 -15.06 35.83 -3.35
N ILE A 33 -15.09 36.24 -2.07
CA ILE A 33 -13.90 36.29 -1.21
C ILE A 33 -14.04 35.16 -0.18
N PRO A 34 -13.39 34.00 -0.38
CA PRO A 34 -13.41 32.95 0.62
C PRO A 34 -12.65 33.41 1.87
N ILE A 35 -13.22 33.14 3.04
CA ILE A 35 -12.60 33.44 4.33
C ILE A 35 -11.93 32.16 4.84
N PRO A 36 -10.59 32.06 4.86
CA PRO A 36 -9.92 30.87 5.38
C PRO A 36 -10.13 30.76 6.89
N LEU A 37 -10.49 29.56 7.36
CA LEU A 37 -10.49 29.26 8.78
C LEU A 37 -9.04 29.15 9.28
N ARG A 38 -8.78 29.68 10.47
CA ARG A 38 -7.42 29.77 11.06
C ARG A 38 -7.14 28.71 12.11
N ASP A 39 -8.16 27.98 12.52
CA ASP A 39 -8.04 26.91 13.51
C ASP A 39 -7.54 25.64 12.83
N PHE A 40 -6.57 24.97 13.44
CA PHE A 40 -6.12 23.67 12.99
C PHE A 40 -7.28 22.65 13.10
N PRO A 41 -7.51 21.82 12.08
CA PRO A 41 -8.49 20.75 12.17
C PRO A 41 -8.11 19.77 13.29
N LEU A 42 -9.13 19.23 13.96
CA LEU A 42 -8.93 18.12 14.90
C LEU A 42 -8.65 16.84 14.09
N PRO A 43 -7.70 15.99 14.51
CA PRO A 43 -7.47 14.71 13.83
C PRO A 43 -8.74 13.84 13.78
N PRO A 44 -8.99 13.12 12.67
CA PRO A 44 -10.10 12.16 12.60
C PRO A 44 -9.82 10.95 13.50
N SER A 45 -10.86 10.28 13.99
CA SER A 45 -10.72 9.01 14.70
C SER A 45 -11.04 7.83 13.77
N LEU A 46 -10.18 6.83 13.75
CA LEU A 46 -10.46 5.53 13.11
C LEU A 46 -11.10 4.59 14.14
N ILE A 47 -12.30 4.09 13.83
CA ILE A 47 -13.11 3.31 14.77
C ILE A 47 -12.88 1.82 14.57
N SER A 48 -13.10 1.32 13.36
CA SER A 48 -12.91 -0.10 13.04
C SER A 48 -12.67 -0.33 11.55
N HIS A 49 -12.12 -1.50 11.22
CA HIS A 49 -12.01 -1.97 9.84
C HIS A 49 -12.28 -3.47 9.76
N THR A 50 -12.78 -3.93 8.63
CA THR A 50 -13.11 -5.34 8.40
C THR A 50 -12.97 -5.71 6.92
N ALA A 51 -12.85 -7.01 6.67
CA ALA A 51 -13.05 -7.62 5.36
C ALA A 51 -14.38 -8.35 5.38
N ILE A 52 -15.21 -8.13 4.38
CA ILE A 52 -16.44 -8.89 4.15
C ILE A 52 -16.39 -9.48 2.74
N PRO A 53 -16.89 -10.71 2.50
CA PRO A 53 -17.13 -11.18 1.14
C PRO A 53 -18.04 -10.20 0.40
N ASP A 54 -17.91 -10.11 -0.93
CA ASP A 54 -18.85 -9.32 -1.70
C ASP A 54 -20.30 -9.82 -1.46
N PRO A 55 -21.30 -8.95 -1.28
CA PRO A 55 -22.69 -9.38 -1.11
C PRO A 55 -23.23 -10.25 -2.24
N ASP A 56 -22.73 -10.06 -3.47
CA ASP A 56 -23.03 -10.86 -4.64
C ASP A 56 -22.19 -12.14 -4.69
N SER A 57 -21.09 -12.22 -3.92
CA SER A 57 -20.46 -13.50 -3.61
C SER A 57 -21.54 -14.41 -3.02
N PHE A 58 -21.81 -15.52 -3.70
CA PHE A 58 -22.78 -16.55 -3.28
C PHE A 58 -24.27 -16.22 -3.50
N ALA A 59 -24.59 -15.19 -4.29
CA ALA A 59 -25.95 -14.91 -4.77
C ALA A 59 -26.24 -15.64 -6.10
N GLY A 60 -27.32 -16.43 -6.15
CA GLY A 60 -27.80 -17.11 -7.36
C GLY A 60 -27.48 -18.61 -7.48
N ASP A 61 -28.07 -19.26 -8.50
CA ASP A 61 -27.95 -20.70 -8.77
C ASP A 61 -26.64 -21.07 -9.52
N ILE A 62 -25.92 -20.08 -10.07
CA ILE A 62 -24.66 -20.27 -10.80
C ILE A 62 -23.64 -19.28 -10.26
N LEU A 63 -22.62 -19.80 -9.60
CA LEU A 63 -21.46 -19.04 -9.12
C LEU A 63 -20.55 -18.72 -10.33
N SER A 64 -20.31 -17.44 -10.61
CA SER A 64 -19.27 -17.03 -11.54
C SER A 64 -17.90 -16.99 -10.83
N ALA A 65 -16.83 -17.00 -11.62
CA ALA A 65 -15.44 -17.05 -11.16
C ALA A 65 -14.98 -15.79 -10.40
N GLU A 66 -15.58 -14.66 -10.75
CA GLU A 66 -15.22 -13.33 -10.26
C GLU A 66 -15.87 -13.13 -8.89
N ASP A 67 -17.18 -13.38 -8.77
CA ASP A 67 -17.93 -13.17 -7.54
C ASP A 67 -17.40 -13.94 -6.31
N ILE A 68 -16.84 -15.16 -6.47
CA ILE A 68 -16.39 -15.97 -5.33
C ILE A 68 -15.07 -15.51 -4.71
N ARG A 69 -14.27 -14.76 -5.47
CA ARG A 69 -12.97 -14.25 -5.01
C ARG A 69 -13.05 -12.80 -4.51
N ASP A 70 -14.17 -12.15 -4.76
CA ASP A 70 -14.31 -10.74 -4.45
C ASP A 70 -14.64 -10.51 -2.97
N TRP A 71 -14.00 -9.50 -2.40
CA TRP A 71 -14.23 -9.04 -1.05
C TRP A 71 -14.24 -7.52 -1.02
N ASN A 72 -14.87 -6.98 0.02
CA ASN A 72 -15.00 -5.56 0.25
C ASN A 72 -14.22 -5.18 1.51
N TYR A 73 -13.35 -4.17 1.40
CA TYR A 73 -12.65 -3.59 2.54
C TYR A 73 -13.50 -2.46 3.13
N VAL A 74 -13.91 -2.61 4.39
CA VAL A 74 -14.79 -1.65 5.06
C VAL A 74 -14.04 -1.01 6.22
N PHE A 75 -14.10 0.31 6.35
CA PHE A 75 -13.65 0.99 7.56
C PHE A 75 -14.61 2.08 8.01
N LEU A 76 -14.66 2.27 9.33
CA LEU A 76 -15.43 3.30 10.00
C LEU A 76 -14.51 4.37 10.58
N TYR A 77 -14.89 5.63 10.37
CA TYR A 77 -14.20 6.77 10.94
C TYR A 77 -15.18 7.87 11.35
N GLU A 78 -14.75 8.74 12.26
CA GLU A 78 -15.48 9.92 12.68
C GLU A 78 -14.61 11.17 12.53
N HIS A 79 -15.25 12.28 12.19
CA HIS A 79 -14.67 13.62 12.34
C HIS A 79 -15.77 14.68 12.51
N PRO A 80 -15.45 15.81 13.16
CA PRO A 80 -16.32 16.98 13.20
C PRO A 80 -16.54 17.54 11.78
N ASP A 81 -17.77 17.91 11.46
CA ASP A 81 -18.06 18.55 10.17
C ASP A 81 -17.59 19.99 10.15
N VAL A 82 -16.77 20.33 9.15
CA VAL A 82 -16.40 21.71 8.88
C VAL A 82 -16.32 21.87 7.37
N ALA A 83 -17.10 22.80 6.82
CA ALA A 83 -17.29 22.97 5.37
C ALA A 83 -16.01 23.24 4.55
N GLN A 84 -14.87 23.53 5.19
CA GLN A 84 -13.57 23.74 4.52
C GLN A 84 -12.62 22.56 4.68
N ASP A 85 -13.06 21.47 5.30
CA ASP A 85 -12.26 20.27 5.52
C ASP A 85 -12.49 19.30 4.36
N THR A 86 -11.40 18.94 3.69
CA THR A 86 -11.34 17.79 2.79
C THR A 86 -10.74 16.62 3.55
N ILE A 87 -11.39 15.45 3.46
CA ILE A 87 -10.85 14.21 4.01
C ILE A 87 -9.95 13.58 2.97
N GLU A 88 -8.71 13.30 3.33
CA GLU A 88 -7.77 12.58 2.49
C GLU A 88 -7.64 11.15 3.01
N CYS A 89 -8.22 10.21 2.27
CA CYS A 89 -8.13 8.79 2.54
C CYS A 89 -6.96 8.19 1.76
N ARG A 90 -6.18 7.32 2.42
CA ARG A 90 -5.16 6.49 1.80
C ARG A 90 -5.40 5.03 2.13
N ILE A 91 -5.47 4.20 1.11
CA ILE A 91 -5.54 2.76 1.26
C ILE A 91 -4.25 2.15 0.72
N GLU A 92 -3.60 1.33 1.55
CA GLU A 92 -2.39 0.59 1.18
C GLU A 92 -2.74 -0.90 1.06
N TYR A 93 -2.50 -1.48 -0.12
CA TYR A 93 -2.70 -2.89 -0.37
C TYR A 93 -1.39 -3.65 -0.46
N ASN A 94 -1.43 -4.91 -0.03
CA ASN A 94 -0.33 -5.87 -0.14
C ASN A 94 0.98 -5.39 0.51
N GLY A 95 0.91 -4.43 1.43
CA GLY A 95 2.08 -3.93 2.18
C GLY A 95 2.64 -4.99 3.13
N SER A 96 3.93 -4.84 3.45
CA SER A 96 4.65 -5.58 4.49
C SER A 96 5.18 -4.57 5.52
N SER A 97 5.38 -5.01 6.76
CA SER A 97 5.98 -4.16 7.80
C SER A 97 7.42 -3.84 7.43
N LYS A 98 7.86 -2.58 7.56
CA LYS A 98 9.20 -2.15 7.18
C LYS A 98 10.01 -1.68 8.37
N LEU A 99 11.22 -2.20 8.49
CA LEU A 99 12.23 -1.77 9.43
C LEU A 99 13.07 -0.67 8.80
N THR A 100 13.20 0.44 9.52
CA THR A 100 14.17 1.51 9.25
C THR A 100 14.96 1.81 10.52
N ILE A 101 16.12 2.38 10.37
CA ILE A 101 17.01 2.78 11.47
C ILE A 101 17.43 4.23 11.23
N ASN A 102 17.48 5.05 12.27
CA ASN A 102 17.94 6.43 12.11
C ASN A 102 19.47 6.53 12.20
N ASP A 103 19.99 7.61 11.63
CA ASP A 103 21.35 8.08 11.91
C ASP A 103 21.41 8.80 13.25
N VAL A 104 22.59 8.76 13.87
CA VAL A 104 22.86 9.40 15.16
C VAL A 104 24.18 10.15 15.12
N SER A 105 24.23 11.28 15.81
CA SER A 105 25.48 12.01 16.02
C SER A 105 25.60 12.38 17.49
N LEU A 106 26.75 12.10 18.08
CA LEU A 106 27.00 12.34 19.49
C LEU A 106 28.47 12.70 19.72
N LYS A 107 28.70 13.33 20.87
CA LYS A 107 30.06 13.54 21.37
C LYS A 107 30.61 12.26 21.98
N GLU A 108 31.93 12.15 22.00
CA GLU A 108 32.64 11.11 22.73
C GLU A 108 32.20 10.97 24.19
N GLY A 109 32.32 9.75 24.70
CA GLY A 109 31.97 9.43 26.09
C GLY A 109 30.46 9.31 26.34
N GLY A 110 29.66 9.31 25.28
CA GLY A 110 28.20 9.13 25.31
C GLY A 110 27.72 7.76 24.85
N LYS A 111 26.39 7.64 24.68
CA LYS A 111 25.74 6.47 24.08
C LYS A 111 25.05 6.87 22.80
N ALA A 112 25.41 6.23 21.70
CA ALA A 112 24.72 6.37 20.43
C ALA A 112 23.42 5.55 20.49
N VAL A 113 22.26 6.21 20.47
CA VAL A 113 20.95 5.56 20.60
C VAL A 113 20.29 5.44 19.24
N PHE A 114 20.43 4.28 18.62
CA PHE A 114 19.76 3.96 17.36
C PHE A 114 18.32 3.50 17.64
N THR A 115 17.36 4.21 17.07
CA THR A 115 15.96 3.84 17.04
C THR A 115 15.67 3.05 15.77
N ILE A 116 15.31 1.79 15.94
CA ILE A 116 14.81 0.94 14.86
C ILE A 116 13.29 1.04 14.89
N THR A 117 12.69 1.49 13.79
CA THR A 117 11.24 1.66 13.67
C THR A 117 10.64 0.63 12.72
N LEU A 118 9.51 0.05 13.11
CA LEU A 118 8.71 -0.89 12.34
C LEU A 118 7.40 -0.21 11.90
N SER A 119 7.22 -0.02 10.59
CA SER A 119 6.02 0.61 10.04
C SER A 119 5.60 -0.03 8.71
N PRO A 120 4.33 -0.46 8.58
CA PRO A 120 3.31 -0.56 9.63
C PRO A 120 3.69 -1.51 10.78
N PRO A 121 2.98 -1.48 11.93
CA PRO A 121 3.11 -2.50 12.96
C PRO A 121 2.79 -3.89 12.41
N SER A 122 3.44 -4.93 12.94
CA SER A 122 3.15 -6.32 12.59
C SER A 122 2.24 -6.99 13.62
N GLU A 123 1.30 -7.83 13.18
CA GLU A 123 0.50 -8.70 14.05
C GLU A 123 1.24 -9.97 14.47
N GLN A 124 2.41 -10.20 13.89
CA GLN A 124 3.32 -11.31 14.21
C GLN A 124 4.58 -10.74 14.85
N THR A 125 5.20 -11.52 15.74
CA THR A 125 6.52 -11.21 16.28
C THR A 125 7.51 -10.95 15.15
N VAL A 126 8.10 -9.75 15.08
CA VAL A 126 9.13 -9.43 14.09
C VAL A 126 10.48 -9.66 14.73
N THR A 127 11.38 -10.36 14.03
CA THR A 127 12.76 -10.50 14.49
C THR A 127 13.72 -9.94 13.46
N VAL A 128 14.82 -9.33 13.88
CA VAL A 128 15.86 -8.81 13.01
C VAL A 128 17.21 -8.91 13.70
N TYR A 129 18.26 -9.21 12.95
CA TYR A 129 19.61 -9.15 13.51
C TYR A 129 20.21 -7.77 13.32
N TYR A 130 20.94 -7.30 14.33
CA TYR A 130 21.73 -6.08 14.26
C TYR A 130 23.18 -6.34 14.70
N GLN A 131 24.11 -5.59 14.13
CA GLN A 131 25.53 -5.60 14.51
C GLN A 131 26.20 -4.28 14.16
N THR A 132 27.23 -3.90 14.89
CA THR A 132 28.06 -2.75 14.52
C THR A 132 29.09 -3.13 13.45
N GLN A 133 29.44 -2.20 12.57
CA GLN A 133 30.58 -2.32 11.66
C GLN A 133 31.47 -1.07 11.72
N ASP A 134 32.77 -1.30 11.64
CA ASP A 134 33.77 -0.23 11.64
C ASP A 134 33.66 0.64 10.38
N GLY A 135 33.73 1.95 10.57
CA GLY A 135 33.96 2.93 9.50
C GLY A 135 35.35 3.54 9.65
N THR A 136 35.44 4.85 9.82
CA THR A 136 36.68 5.48 10.29
C THR A 136 36.90 5.18 11.77
N ALA A 137 35.85 5.18 12.58
CA ALA A 137 35.86 4.70 13.97
C ALA A 137 36.03 3.17 14.01
N LYS A 138 36.90 2.67 14.90
CA LYS A 138 37.32 1.29 15.09
C LYS A 138 37.05 0.79 16.50
N ALA A 139 36.34 -0.33 16.62
CA ALA A 139 36.23 -1.02 17.91
C ALA A 139 37.50 -1.83 18.25
N PRO A 140 37.90 -1.95 19.53
CA PRO A 140 37.26 -1.36 20.71
C PRO A 140 37.80 0.04 21.06
N GLY A 141 38.52 0.72 20.16
CA GLY A 141 39.13 2.03 20.40
C GLY A 141 38.07 3.10 20.62
N ASP A 142 37.23 3.33 19.61
CA ASP A 142 36.36 4.51 19.56
C ASP A 142 34.93 4.18 20.03
N TYR A 143 34.54 2.91 19.94
CA TYR A 143 33.25 2.42 20.43
C TYR A 143 33.32 0.94 20.84
N THR A 144 32.34 0.49 21.62
CA THR A 144 32.19 -0.92 21.98
C THR A 144 31.38 -1.65 20.91
N ALA A 145 32.01 -2.59 20.19
CA ALA A 145 31.32 -3.37 19.17
C ALA A 145 30.20 -4.24 19.75
N ILE A 146 29.07 -4.24 19.06
CA ILE A 146 27.97 -5.18 19.30
C ILE A 146 28.09 -6.31 18.27
N PRO A 147 28.28 -7.58 18.70
CA PRO A 147 28.26 -8.71 17.80
C PRO A 147 26.85 -8.93 17.25
N LYS A 148 26.71 -9.77 16.21
CA LYS A 148 25.40 -10.12 15.63
C LYS A 148 24.42 -10.59 16.71
N THR A 149 23.44 -9.75 17.00
CA THR A 149 22.46 -9.93 18.09
C THR A 149 21.05 -9.93 17.50
N LEU A 150 20.17 -10.80 18.02
CA LEU A 150 18.77 -10.87 17.61
C LEU A 150 17.95 -9.84 18.40
N LEU A 151 17.19 -9.01 17.68
CA LEU A 151 16.20 -8.09 18.21
C LEU A 151 14.80 -8.61 17.87
N GLU A 152 13.88 -8.54 18.84
CA GLU A 152 12.50 -9.01 18.71
C GLU A 152 11.54 -7.87 19.00
N PHE A 153 10.57 -7.65 18.12
CA PHE A 153 9.42 -6.79 18.32
C PHE A 153 8.20 -7.67 18.60
N ASP A 154 7.51 -7.40 19.70
CA ASP A 154 6.25 -8.07 20.01
C ASP A 154 5.16 -7.65 19.00
N PRO A 155 4.11 -8.47 18.78
CA PRO A 155 2.97 -8.06 17.98
C PRO A 155 2.43 -6.67 18.36
N GLY A 156 2.35 -5.76 17.39
CA GLY A 156 1.91 -4.38 17.54
C GLY A 156 2.99 -3.39 18.00
N GLU A 157 4.20 -3.85 18.34
CA GLU A 157 5.32 -2.98 18.71
C GLU A 157 5.93 -2.32 17.46
N THR A 158 6.23 -1.02 17.55
CA THR A 158 6.65 -0.21 16.38
C THR A 158 8.05 0.40 16.51
N SER A 159 8.70 0.26 17.66
CA SER A 159 10.02 0.87 17.88
C SER A 159 10.84 0.10 18.92
N LYS A 160 12.15 -0.01 18.69
CA LYS A 160 13.14 -0.48 19.65
C LYS A 160 14.35 0.45 19.63
N GLU A 161 15.00 0.63 20.77
CA GLU A 161 16.23 1.41 20.89
C GLU A 161 17.42 0.48 21.15
N ILE A 162 18.52 0.71 20.42
CA ILE A 162 19.80 0.05 20.60
C ILE A 162 20.83 1.09 21.01
N GLU A 163 21.45 0.89 22.17
CA GLU A 163 22.51 1.74 22.67
C GLU A 163 23.89 1.15 22.31
N VAL A 164 24.73 1.94 21.64
CA VAL A 164 26.16 1.65 21.42
C VAL A 164 26.99 2.60 22.28
N THR A 165 27.84 2.07 23.15
CA THR A 165 28.75 2.88 23.97
C THR A 165 29.88 3.44 23.10
N VAL A 166 30.01 4.77 23.10
CA VAL A 166 31.12 5.49 22.45
C VAL A 166 32.16 5.83 23.51
N ASN A 167 33.41 5.50 23.25
CA ASN A 167 34.51 5.75 24.18
C ASN A 167 34.91 7.23 24.13
N SER A 168 35.72 7.65 25.07
CA SER A 168 36.30 9.00 25.07
C SER A 168 37.76 8.88 25.48
N ASP A 169 38.61 9.66 24.84
CA ASP A 169 39.96 9.90 25.27
C ASP A 169 40.36 11.38 25.09
N ASP A 170 41.64 11.68 25.30
CA ASP A 170 42.20 13.04 25.21
C ASP A 170 42.95 13.28 23.89
N VAL A 171 42.85 12.36 22.92
CA VAL A 171 43.49 12.47 21.61
C VAL A 171 42.62 13.34 20.71
N VAL A 172 43.26 14.28 20.01
CA VAL A 172 42.56 15.10 19.02
C VAL A 172 42.42 14.30 17.73
N GLU A 173 41.18 14.06 17.32
CA GLU A 173 40.81 13.27 16.17
C GLU A 173 39.85 14.04 15.25
N ASN A 174 39.61 13.50 14.04
CA ASN A 174 38.53 14.03 13.20
C ASN A 174 37.22 13.40 13.63
N ASN A 175 36.08 13.97 13.23
CA ASN A 175 34.81 13.25 13.37
C ASN A 175 34.91 11.89 12.67
N GLU A 176 34.48 10.86 13.38
CA GLU A 176 34.56 9.49 12.90
C GLU A 176 33.18 8.85 12.79
N THR A 177 33.06 7.84 11.94
CA THR A 177 31.80 7.13 11.72
C THR A 177 31.96 5.64 11.94
N PHE A 178 30.95 5.02 12.53
CA PHE A 178 30.69 3.58 12.50
C PHE A 178 29.23 3.35 12.07
N THR A 179 28.84 2.11 11.80
CA THR A 179 27.45 1.81 11.41
C THR A 179 26.82 0.75 12.30
N LEU A 180 25.50 0.82 12.47
CA LEU A 180 24.67 -0.27 12.97
C LEU A 180 23.88 -0.85 11.79
N VAL A 181 24.14 -2.12 11.47
CA VAL A 181 23.60 -2.77 10.27
C VAL A 181 22.54 -3.80 10.65
N LEU A 182 21.35 -3.67 10.06
CA LEU A 182 20.25 -4.60 10.15
C LEU A 182 20.39 -5.71 9.10
N SER A 183 20.04 -6.94 9.46
CA SER A 183 20.06 -8.08 8.53
C SER A 183 19.06 -9.16 8.91
N ASN A 184 18.67 -9.99 7.95
CA ASN A 184 17.86 -11.19 8.16
C ASN A 184 16.60 -10.92 9.00
N ALA A 185 15.80 -9.93 8.60
CA ALA A 185 14.51 -9.67 9.25
C ALA A 185 13.49 -10.78 8.93
N VAL A 186 12.61 -11.06 9.87
CA VAL A 186 11.50 -12.03 9.79
C VAL A 186 10.21 -11.29 10.12
N ASN A 187 9.16 -11.51 9.33
CA ASN A 187 7.87 -10.80 9.39
C ASN A 187 7.95 -9.28 9.09
N ALA A 188 9.08 -8.81 8.54
CA ALA A 188 9.28 -7.43 8.09
C ALA A 188 10.34 -7.36 6.99
N GLU A 189 10.23 -6.36 6.10
CA GLU A 189 11.28 -5.96 5.17
C GLU A 189 12.23 -4.96 5.82
N ILE A 190 13.51 -4.98 5.45
CA ILE A 190 14.46 -3.94 5.84
C ILE A 190 14.46 -2.89 4.74
N ALA A 191 13.85 -1.74 5.00
CA ALA A 191 13.78 -0.62 4.05
C ALA A 191 15.00 0.28 4.16
N ASP A 192 15.51 0.47 5.38
CA ASP A 192 16.80 1.10 5.64
C ASP A 192 17.64 0.16 6.50
N PRO A 193 18.71 -0.45 5.94
CA PRO A 193 19.53 -1.41 6.65
C PRO A 193 20.64 -0.78 7.49
N VAL A 194 20.92 0.53 7.38
CA VAL A 194 22.15 1.10 7.94
C VAL A 194 21.86 2.39 8.71
N GLY A 195 22.07 2.36 10.03
CA GLY A 195 22.16 3.57 10.83
C GLY A 195 23.61 4.01 10.92
N VAL A 196 23.92 5.24 10.53
CA VAL A 196 25.25 5.83 10.64
C VAL A 196 25.40 6.50 12.00
N GLY A 197 26.38 6.06 12.78
CA GLY A 197 26.80 6.71 14.03
C GLY A 197 27.99 7.61 13.79
N THR A 198 27.84 8.92 14.03
CA THR A 198 28.92 9.91 13.94
C THR A 198 29.40 10.30 15.35
N ILE A 199 30.68 10.09 15.61
CA ILE A 199 31.38 10.50 16.83
C ILE A 199 32.00 11.88 16.57
N ILE A 200 31.63 12.85 17.41
CA ILE A 200 32.11 14.23 17.34
C ILE A 200 33.15 14.43 18.44
N ASP A 201 34.40 14.65 18.06
CA ASP A 201 35.48 15.01 18.99
C ASP A 201 35.14 16.35 19.66
N THR A 202 35.40 16.44 20.96
CA THR A 202 35.11 17.61 21.79
C THR A 202 36.21 18.66 21.84
N THR A 203 37.30 18.49 21.07
CA THR A 203 38.45 19.40 21.07
C THR A 203 38.68 20.16 19.75
N ASN A 204 37.67 20.84 19.20
CA ASN A 204 37.77 22.21 18.65
C ASN A 204 36.50 22.63 17.88
N THR A 205 35.93 23.76 18.27
CA THR A 205 34.85 24.45 17.55
C THR A 205 35.38 25.20 16.31
N ILE A 206 35.02 24.80 15.07
CA ILE A 206 34.60 25.69 13.95
C ILE A 206 33.71 24.87 12.97
N ASP A 207 32.62 25.49 12.52
CA ASP A 207 31.64 25.00 11.53
C ASP A 207 32.25 24.77 10.11
N PRO A 208 32.18 23.54 9.55
CA PRO A 208 32.74 23.17 8.24
C PRO A 208 32.15 23.93 7.03
N LEU A 209 30.94 24.48 7.16
CA LEU A 209 30.30 25.23 6.07
C LEU A 209 30.97 26.60 5.88
N LEU A 210 31.46 27.18 6.98
CA LEU A 210 32.12 28.49 6.99
C LEU A 210 33.56 28.43 6.45
N ASP A 211 34.30 27.35 6.69
CA ASP A 211 35.65 27.14 6.12
C ASP A 211 35.60 26.89 4.59
N THR A 212 34.56 26.20 4.12
CA THR A 212 34.38 25.89 2.69
C THR A 212 34.02 27.13 1.87
N LEU A 213 33.16 28.01 2.41
CA LEU A 213 32.81 29.29 1.78
C LEU A 213 34.00 30.28 1.79
N VAL A 214 34.82 30.28 2.84
CA VAL A 214 36.04 31.12 2.91
C VAL A 214 37.11 30.62 1.93
N ARG A 215 37.30 29.31 1.78
CA ARG A 215 38.24 28.75 0.78
C ARG A 215 37.80 28.99 -0.66
N PHE A 216 36.51 28.83 -0.97
CA PHE A 216 35.97 29.14 -2.31
C PHE A 216 36.14 30.62 -2.66
N ASN A 217 35.81 31.53 -1.72
CA ASN A 217 35.96 32.97 -1.91
C ASN A 217 37.44 33.42 -2.09
N ASN A 218 38.39 32.67 -1.52
CA ASN A 218 39.82 32.95 -1.64
C ASN A 218 40.47 32.34 -2.90
N LEU A 219 39.92 31.25 -3.45
CA LEU A 219 40.47 30.54 -4.62
C LEU A 219 39.86 30.98 -5.95
N TYR A 220 38.61 31.43 -5.96
CA TYR A 220 37.88 31.81 -7.17
C TYR A 220 38.56 32.89 -8.03
N PRO A 221 39.18 33.96 -7.47
CA PRO A 221 39.86 34.99 -8.29
C PRO A 221 41.06 34.45 -9.08
N THR A 222 41.82 33.53 -8.49
CA THR A 222 42.99 32.88 -9.09
C THR A 222 42.54 31.87 -10.14
N LEU A 223 41.54 31.03 -9.81
CA LEU A 223 40.96 30.06 -10.73
C LEU A 223 40.35 30.73 -11.97
N ALA A 224 39.65 31.85 -11.79
CA ALA A 224 39.08 32.64 -12.87
C ALA A 224 40.16 33.32 -13.73
N SER A 225 41.26 33.81 -13.12
CA SER A 225 42.39 34.39 -13.84
C SER A 225 43.14 33.35 -14.69
N ASP A 226 43.33 32.16 -14.14
CA ASP A 226 44.05 31.07 -14.81
C ASP A 226 43.22 30.43 -15.93
N LEU A 227 41.89 30.30 -15.75
CA LEU A 227 40.97 29.89 -16.81
C LEU A 227 40.83 30.96 -17.91
N LYS A 228 40.94 32.25 -17.57
CA LYS A 228 40.91 33.36 -18.54
C LYS A 228 42.14 33.39 -19.45
N ALA A 229 43.27 32.83 -19.00
CA ALA A 229 44.48 32.70 -19.82
C ALA A 229 44.27 31.79 -21.06
N LEU A 230 43.25 30.94 -21.07
CA LEU A 230 42.85 30.15 -22.24
C LEU A 230 42.24 31.01 -23.36
N GLU A 231 41.66 32.17 -23.07
CA GLU A 231 41.10 33.07 -24.09
C GLU A 231 42.19 33.73 -24.94
N THR A 232 43.44 33.80 -24.44
CA THR A 232 44.59 34.42 -25.12
C THR A 232 45.62 33.43 -25.68
N GLY A 233 45.43 32.13 -25.49
CA GLY A 233 46.30 31.06 -25.98
C GLY A 233 47.35 30.55 -24.99
N LEU A 234 47.76 29.30 -25.18
CA LEU A 234 48.73 28.58 -24.33
C LEU A 234 50.17 28.95 -24.70
N THR A 235 50.99 29.25 -23.70
CA THR A 235 52.45 29.42 -23.78
C THR A 235 53.13 28.43 -22.85
N ASP A 236 54.41 28.12 -23.08
CA ASP A 236 55.16 27.15 -22.25
C ASP A 236 55.10 27.48 -20.74
N ASP A 237 55.01 28.77 -20.39
CA ASP A 237 54.97 29.24 -19.01
C ASP A 237 53.60 29.08 -18.32
N ASN A 238 52.48 29.14 -19.07
CA ASN A 238 51.13 29.02 -18.51
C ASN A 238 50.54 27.61 -18.68
N GLN A 239 51.17 26.78 -19.50
CA GLN A 239 50.69 25.46 -19.88
C GLN A 239 50.51 24.54 -18.68
N THR A 240 51.46 24.50 -17.74
CA THR A 240 51.39 23.62 -16.57
C THR A 240 50.25 24.01 -15.61
N THR A 241 50.07 25.31 -15.39
CA THR A 241 49.04 25.84 -14.49
C THR A 241 47.64 25.64 -15.07
N VAL A 242 47.45 25.95 -16.35
CA VAL A 242 46.18 25.74 -17.06
C VAL A 242 45.84 24.26 -17.15
N THR A 243 46.82 23.39 -17.41
CA THR A 243 46.62 21.93 -17.45
C THR A 243 46.21 21.39 -16.07
N SER A 244 46.77 21.94 -14.99
CA SER A 244 46.41 21.56 -13.62
C SER A 244 44.99 22.02 -13.25
N ALA A 245 44.60 23.23 -13.64
CA ALA A 245 43.25 23.74 -13.42
C ALA A 245 42.18 22.98 -14.24
N LEU A 246 42.47 22.68 -15.51
CA LEU A 246 41.60 21.83 -16.34
C LEU A 246 41.49 20.42 -15.74
N SER A 247 42.60 19.85 -15.24
CA SER A 247 42.59 18.52 -14.64
C SER A 247 41.75 18.51 -13.36
N ALA A 248 41.84 19.53 -12.51
CA ALA A 248 41.04 19.63 -11.30
C ALA A 248 39.53 19.81 -11.61
N PHE A 249 39.20 20.64 -12.61
CA PHE A 249 37.82 20.80 -13.05
C PHE A 249 37.25 19.53 -13.70
N ALA A 250 38.06 18.84 -14.52
CA ALA A 250 37.69 17.56 -15.14
C ALA A 250 37.47 16.46 -14.10
N THR A 251 38.33 16.36 -13.07
CA THR A 251 38.13 15.42 -11.97
C THR A 251 36.84 15.69 -11.21
N LEU A 252 36.54 16.96 -10.92
CA LEU A 252 35.29 17.33 -10.24
C LEU A 252 34.05 17.00 -11.09
N ALA A 253 34.10 17.25 -12.40
CA ALA A 253 33.01 16.91 -13.31
C ALA A 253 32.87 15.39 -13.51
N GLU A 254 33.98 14.63 -13.55
CA GLU A 254 33.98 13.16 -13.61
C GLU A 254 33.43 12.52 -12.34
N ASP A 255 33.72 13.07 -11.16
CA ASP A 255 33.21 12.57 -9.89
C ASP A 255 31.70 12.81 -9.75
N VAL A 256 31.21 13.97 -10.21
CA VAL A 256 29.76 14.25 -10.31
C VAL A 256 29.08 13.34 -11.34
N ALA A 257 29.71 13.12 -12.51
CA ALA A 257 29.17 12.25 -13.56
C ALA A 257 29.17 10.75 -13.17
N ARG A 258 30.20 10.25 -12.47
CA ARG A 258 30.23 8.90 -11.90
C ARG A 258 29.16 8.70 -10.84
N SER A 259 28.97 9.69 -9.99
CA SER A 259 27.92 9.68 -8.97
C SER A 259 26.52 9.64 -9.60
N TRP A 260 26.34 10.25 -10.77
CA TRP A 260 25.10 10.19 -11.53
C TRP A 260 24.91 8.90 -12.35
N GLN A 261 25.97 8.30 -12.89
CA GLN A 261 25.90 7.03 -13.63
C GLN A 261 25.61 5.80 -12.75
N ILE A 262 25.91 5.87 -11.45
CA ILE A 262 25.61 4.81 -10.48
C ILE A 262 24.17 4.96 -9.93
N TRP A 263 23.46 6.02 -10.31
CA TRP A 263 22.03 6.17 -10.02
C TRP A 263 21.19 5.89 -11.27
N GLN A 264 20.88 4.60 -11.47
CA GLN A 264 19.60 4.20 -12.02
C GLN A 264 18.94 3.24 -11.05
N PRO A 265 17.74 3.53 -10.52
CA PRO A 265 16.92 2.46 -10.00
C PRO A 265 16.58 1.55 -11.19
N ILE A 266 17.20 0.37 -11.25
CA ILE A 266 16.58 -0.74 -11.95
C ILE A 266 15.29 -0.99 -11.17
N ALA A 267 14.15 -0.67 -11.79
CA ALA A 267 12.86 -1.15 -11.36
C ALA A 267 12.91 -2.68 -11.47
N ILE A 268 13.25 -3.33 -10.37
CA ILE A 268 12.81 -4.69 -10.12
C ILE A 268 11.29 -4.57 -10.02
N ALA A 269 10.55 -5.38 -10.76
CA ALA A 269 9.12 -5.49 -10.56
C ALA A 269 8.89 -5.98 -9.13
N GLN A 270 8.73 -5.03 -8.21
CA GLN A 270 8.13 -5.26 -6.91
C GLN A 270 6.73 -5.81 -7.19
N ALA A 271 6.25 -6.75 -6.37
CA ALA A 271 4.80 -6.82 -6.16
C ALA A 271 4.41 -5.40 -5.73
N SER A 272 3.83 -4.62 -6.64
CA SER A 272 3.72 -3.18 -6.44
C SER A 272 2.77 -2.99 -5.28
N ARG A 273 3.31 -2.61 -4.11
CA ARG A 273 2.54 -1.98 -3.06
C ARG A 273 1.67 -0.94 -3.75
N GLN A 274 0.38 -1.20 -3.82
CA GLN A 274 -0.54 -0.28 -4.44
C GLN A 274 -1.04 0.62 -3.33
N THR A 275 -0.72 1.90 -3.45
CA THR A 275 -1.23 2.92 -2.53
C THR A 275 -2.17 3.79 -3.33
N VAL A 276 -3.42 3.85 -2.88
CA VAL A 276 -4.45 4.65 -3.53
C VAL A 276 -4.89 5.76 -2.60
N HIS A 277 -5.02 6.96 -3.16
CA HIS A 277 -5.41 8.15 -2.42
C HIS A 277 -6.71 8.73 -2.99
N TYR A 278 -7.61 9.09 -2.09
CA TYR A 278 -8.90 9.71 -2.39
C TYR A 278 -9.07 10.99 -1.59
N ASN A 279 -9.60 12.02 -2.22
CA ASN A 279 -10.19 13.18 -1.54
C ASN A 279 -11.69 12.92 -1.42
N ILE A 280 -12.24 13.08 -0.22
CA ILE A 280 -13.67 13.02 0.04
C ILE A 280 -14.07 14.41 0.51
N ASP A 281 -14.93 15.06 -0.27
CA ASP A 281 -15.48 16.39 0.00
C ASP A 281 -16.95 16.22 0.40
N GLU A 282 -17.31 16.70 1.59
CA GLU A 282 -18.67 16.59 2.13
C GLU A 282 -19.31 17.98 2.21
N ASN A 283 -20.55 18.11 1.74
CA ASN A 283 -21.31 19.35 1.77
C ASN A 283 -22.66 19.12 2.47
N LEU A 284 -22.86 19.75 3.63
CA LEU A 284 -24.12 19.75 4.36
C LEU A 284 -24.94 21.00 4.00
N SER A 285 -26.21 20.80 3.68
CA SER A 285 -27.18 21.88 3.48
C SER A 285 -27.36 22.74 4.73
N ALA A 286 -27.75 24.01 4.54
CA ALA A 286 -27.93 24.95 5.64
C ALA A 286 -29.03 24.53 6.63
N ASP A 287 -30.03 23.76 6.18
CA ASP A 287 -31.09 23.19 7.00
C ASP A 287 -30.74 21.80 7.57
N GLN A 288 -29.57 21.25 7.20
CA GLN A 288 -29.07 19.94 7.62
C GLN A 288 -29.97 18.76 7.21
N GLU A 289 -30.80 18.94 6.17
CA GLU A 289 -31.72 17.90 5.70
C GLU A 289 -31.12 17.08 4.55
N THR A 290 -30.25 17.70 3.75
CA THR A 290 -29.53 17.02 2.66
C THR A 290 -28.02 17.09 2.84
N LYS A 291 -27.33 16.05 2.41
CA LYS A 291 -25.86 15.99 2.41
C LYS A 291 -25.37 15.40 1.08
N THR A 292 -24.39 16.04 0.47
CA THR A 292 -23.73 15.56 -0.75
C THR A 292 -22.30 15.18 -0.42
N VAL A 293 -21.85 14.02 -0.89
CA VAL A 293 -20.47 13.56 -0.73
C VAL A 293 -19.86 13.33 -2.11
N ILE A 294 -18.72 13.94 -2.38
CA ILE A 294 -17.99 13.81 -3.63
C ILE A 294 -16.66 13.11 -3.35
N ILE A 295 -16.42 11.99 -4.02
CA ILE A 295 -15.17 11.24 -3.93
C ILE A 295 -14.37 11.44 -5.21
N THR A 296 -13.14 11.93 -5.04
CA THR A 296 -12.21 12.21 -6.13
C THR A 296 -10.91 11.44 -5.92
N PRO A 297 -10.53 10.52 -6.82
CA PRO A 297 -9.21 9.89 -6.77
C PRO A 297 -8.13 10.93 -7.05
N THR A 298 -6.94 10.76 -6.47
CA THR A 298 -5.84 11.70 -6.77
C THR A 298 -5.45 11.66 -8.25
N ASN A 299 -5.11 12.82 -8.80
CA ASN A 299 -4.85 13.08 -10.23
C ASN A 299 -3.77 12.18 -10.88
N ASN A 300 -3.05 11.37 -10.09
CA ASN A 300 -2.00 10.46 -10.54
C ASN A 300 -2.48 9.00 -10.67
N LEU A 301 -3.75 8.69 -10.38
CA LEU A 301 -4.27 7.33 -10.43
C LEU A 301 -4.93 7.02 -11.78
N PRO A 302 -4.42 6.06 -12.60
CA PRO A 302 -5.08 5.64 -13.82
C PRO A 302 -6.50 5.11 -13.57
N VAL A 303 -7.42 5.32 -14.52
CA VAL A 303 -8.82 4.86 -14.41
C VAL A 303 -8.92 3.35 -14.15
N ALA A 304 -8.05 2.55 -14.77
CA ALA A 304 -8.04 1.10 -14.56
C ALA A 304 -7.66 0.67 -13.13
N ASP A 305 -7.01 1.55 -12.37
CA ASP A 305 -6.54 1.31 -11.00
C ASP A 305 -7.45 1.98 -9.95
N GLN A 306 -8.52 2.66 -10.38
CA GLN A 306 -9.49 3.33 -9.51
C GLN A 306 -10.46 2.29 -8.94
N GLN A 307 -10.31 2.02 -7.64
CA GLN A 307 -11.30 1.26 -6.90
C GLN A 307 -12.50 2.15 -6.58
N VAL A 308 -13.70 1.58 -6.61
CA VAL A 308 -14.92 2.31 -6.27
C VAL A 308 -15.04 2.38 -4.75
N LEU A 309 -15.24 3.59 -4.22
CA LEU A 309 -15.52 3.81 -2.81
C LEU A 309 -17.00 4.13 -2.66
N ASP A 310 -17.71 3.26 -1.95
CA ASP A 310 -19.06 3.55 -1.47
C ASP A 310 -18.99 4.17 -0.08
N ILE A 311 -19.92 5.09 0.21
CA ILE A 311 -20.04 5.73 1.50
C ILE A 311 -21.44 5.57 2.07
N GLU A 312 -21.52 5.21 3.34
CA GLU A 312 -22.76 5.16 4.11
C GLU A 312 -22.69 6.16 5.27
N LEU A 313 -23.81 6.82 5.52
CA LEU A 313 -23.99 7.82 6.57
C LEU A 313 -25.17 7.43 7.46
N PRO A 314 -24.93 6.89 8.67
CA PRO A 314 -25.98 6.57 9.64
C PRO A 314 -26.89 7.77 9.91
N GLY A 315 -28.20 7.56 9.87
CA GLY A 315 -29.20 8.62 10.03
C GLY A 315 -29.57 9.36 8.74
N TYR A 316 -28.93 9.03 7.62
CA TYR A 316 -29.28 9.48 6.29
C TYR A 316 -29.57 8.28 5.38
N GLU A 317 -30.45 8.49 4.40
CA GLU A 317 -30.76 7.57 3.31
C GLU A 317 -30.10 8.06 2.02
N LEU A 318 -29.45 7.15 1.29
CA LEU A 318 -28.89 7.44 -0.03
C LEU A 318 -30.02 7.54 -1.05
N ASN A 319 -30.12 8.68 -1.74
CA ASN A 319 -31.13 8.89 -2.78
C ASN A 319 -30.60 8.58 -4.17
N GLU A 320 -29.37 9.03 -4.47
CA GLU A 320 -28.81 9.00 -5.81
C GLU A 320 -27.29 8.92 -5.78
N THR A 321 -26.71 8.18 -6.73
CA THR A 321 -25.28 8.15 -7.03
C THR A 321 -25.06 8.58 -8.47
N ARG A 322 -24.12 9.51 -8.70
CA ARG A 322 -23.75 10.01 -10.03
C ARG A 322 -22.26 9.82 -10.27
N GLN A 323 -21.91 9.20 -11.40
CA GLN A 323 -20.53 9.05 -11.83
C GLN A 323 -20.22 10.05 -12.94
N ASN A 324 -19.14 10.82 -12.77
CA ASN A 324 -18.72 11.84 -13.71
C ASN A 324 -17.27 11.60 -14.16
N ASP A 325 -17.09 11.23 -15.42
CA ASP A 325 -15.77 11.07 -16.04
C ASP A 325 -15.18 12.44 -16.40
N VAL A 326 -14.00 12.74 -15.86
CA VAL A 326 -13.31 14.01 -16.11
C VAL A 326 -12.22 13.81 -17.15
N THR A 327 -12.48 14.27 -18.38
CA THR A 327 -11.49 14.29 -19.47
C THR A 327 -10.82 15.66 -19.56
N THR A 328 -9.51 15.74 -19.29
CA THR A 328 -8.77 17.01 -19.36
C THR A 328 -8.02 17.19 -20.68
N ASN A 329 -8.01 18.40 -21.25
CA ASN A 329 -7.28 18.76 -22.48
C ASN A 329 -5.77 19.09 -22.25
N SER A 330 -5.16 18.57 -21.19
CA SER A 330 -3.76 18.86 -20.76
C SER A 330 -3.21 17.66 -19.97
N PRO A 331 -1.90 17.59 -19.58
CA PRO A 331 -1.15 16.33 -19.34
C PRO A 331 -1.55 15.53 -18.08
N THR A 332 -2.75 15.76 -17.56
CA THR A 332 -3.40 15.01 -16.49
C THR A 332 -4.03 13.71 -17.02
N VAL A 333 -3.87 12.63 -16.26
CA VAL A 333 -4.50 11.33 -16.53
C VAL A 333 -6.01 11.48 -16.31
N PRO A 334 -6.88 10.96 -17.19
CA PRO A 334 -8.33 10.99 -16.96
C PRO A 334 -8.68 10.28 -15.65
N TYR A 335 -9.72 10.77 -14.97
CA TYR A 335 -10.20 10.20 -13.72
C TYR A 335 -11.70 10.30 -13.58
N THR A 336 -12.27 9.47 -12.71
CA THR A 336 -13.69 9.38 -12.44
C THR A 336 -13.99 9.94 -11.06
N THR A 337 -14.97 10.84 -10.97
CA THR A 337 -15.53 11.30 -9.68
C THR A 337 -16.87 10.63 -9.43
N ILE A 338 -17.17 10.35 -8.17
CA ILE A 338 -18.47 9.80 -7.77
C ILE A 338 -19.11 10.71 -6.73
N GLU A 339 -20.36 11.09 -6.98
CA GLU A 339 -21.16 11.98 -6.14
C GLU A 339 -22.34 11.18 -5.56
N TYR A 340 -22.53 11.31 -4.25
CA TYR A 340 -23.58 10.64 -3.48
C TYR A 340 -24.48 11.68 -2.81
N ASP A 341 -25.78 11.62 -3.08
CA ASP A 341 -26.77 12.53 -2.51
C ASP A 341 -27.64 11.84 -1.46
N PHE A 342 -27.65 12.38 -0.25
CA PHE A 342 -28.33 11.82 0.91
C PHE A 342 -29.43 12.74 1.45
N THR A 343 -30.48 12.14 2.01
CA THR A 343 -31.53 12.84 2.77
C THR A 343 -31.65 12.25 4.16
N LYS A 344 -31.84 13.12 5.16
CA LYS A 344 -32.00 12.72 6.55
C LYS A 344 -33.28 11.93 6.78
N LEU A 345 -33.20 10.86 7.58
CA LEU A 345 -34.36 10.04 7.93
C LEU A 345 -35.31 10.77 8.91
N LEU A 346 -36.63 10.70 8.63
CA LEU A 346 -37.69 11.40 9.39
C LEU A 346 -37.85 10.91 10.84
N ASP A 347 -37.42 9.69 11.12
CA ASP A 347 -37.65 8.90 12.34
C ASP A 347 -36.35 8.54 13.08
N ALA A 348 -35.30 9.34 12.94
CA ALA A 348 -34.14 9.35 13.85
C ALA A 348 -34.50 9.79 15.31
N THR A 349 -35.75 9.62 15.73
CA THR A 349 -36.21 9.70 17.11
C THR A 349 -35.68 8.51 17.90
N GLY A 350 -34.42 8.58 18.34
CA GLY A 350 -33.83 7.55 19.18
C GLY A 350 -32.32 7.62 19.39
N VAL A 351 -31.58 8.32 18.54
CA VAL A 351 -30.18 8.67 18.82
C VAL A 351 -30.13 10.16 19.18
N GLU A 352 -30.71 10.50 20.32
CA GLU A 352 -30.25 11.68 21.05
C GLU A 352 -28.88 11.34 21.63
N THR A 353 -27.80 11.56 20.87
CA THR A 353 -26.51 11.84 21.48
C THR A 353 -26.61 13.22 22.12
N PHE A 354 -27.00 13.22 23.40
CA PHE A 354 -26.90 14.39 24.26
C PHE A 354 -25.45 14.90 24.28
N GLY A 355 -25.26 16.12 23.78
CA GLY A 355 -24.07 16.94 24.02
C GLY A 355 -23.07 16.96 22.87
N GLU A 356 -22.99 18.11 22.21
CA GLU A 356 -21.94 18.54 21.27
C GLU A 356 -21.83 17.75 19.95
N SER A 357 -22.54 18.23 18.93
CA SER A 357 -22.08 18.30 17.52
C SER A 357 -21.25 17.13 16.96
N ALA A 358 -21.63 15.88 17.24
CA ALA A 358 -21.01 14.71 16.62
C ALA A 358 -21.86 14.31 15.41
N LEU A 359 -21.36 14.58 14.20
CA LEU A 359 -21.89 13.92 13.02
C LEU A 359 -21.69 12.40 13.16
N PRO A 360 -22.60 11.58 12.56
CA PRO A 360 -22.51 10.14 12.62
C PRO A 360 -21.20 9.61 11.99
N ASP A 361 -20.82 8.39 12.39
CA ASP A 361 -19.70 7.64 11.83
C ASP A 361 -19.85 7.53 10.30
N ARG A 362 -18.74 7.61 9.56
CA ARG A 362 -18.71 7.35 8.12
C ARG A 362 -18.26 5.93 7.93
N LYS A 363 -19.05 5.12 7.21
CA LYS A 363 -18.62 3.81 6.75
C LYS A 363 -18.20 3.94 5.29
N VAL A 364 -16.93 3.67 5.02
CA VAL A 364 -16.38 3.63 3.66
C VAL A 364 -16.15 2.18 3.30
N THR A 365 -16.65 1.80 2.13
CA THR A 365 -16.51 0.46 1.58
C THR A 365 -15.75 0.56 0.26
N VAL A 366 -14.62 -0.12 0.16
CA VAL A 366 -13.96 -0.37 -1.12
C VAL A 366 -14.47 -1.69 -1.66
N THR A 367 -15.07 -1.67 -2.85
CA THR A 367 -15.73 -2.83 -3.44
C THR A 367 -14.88 -3.56 -4.48
N ASN A 368 -15.28 -4.78 -4.84
CA ASN A 368 -14.73 -5.56 -5.97
C ASN A 368 -13.22 -5.83 -5.89
N LEU A 369 -12.71 -6.11 -4.69
CA LEU A 369 -11.31 -6.50 -4.53
C LEU A 369 -11.18 -8.01 -4.72
N ASP A 370 -10.47 -8.48 -5.74
CA ASP A 370 -10.13 -9.90 -5.87
C ASP A 370 -9.10 -10.28 -4.78
N VAL A 371 -9.37 -11.32 -3.97
CA VAL A 371 -8.45 -11.77 -2.91
C VAL A 371 -7.05 -12.11 -3.40
N LEU A 372 -6.87 -12.48 -4.67
CA LEU A 372 -5.56 -12.78 -5.23
C LEU A 372 -4.79 -11.49 -5.55
N ASP A 373 -5.45 -10.43 -6.02
CA ASP A 373 -4.81 -9.15 -6.31
C ASP A 373 -4.72 -8.21 -5.09
N TYR A 374 -5.58 -8.40 -4.10
CA TYR A 374 -5.65 -7.61 -2.89
C TYR A 374 -5.71 -8.54 -1.68
N GLN A 375 -4.55 -9.09 -1.30
CA GLN A 375 -4.41 -10.08 -0.22
C GLN A 375 -4.46 -9.44 1.16
N ASN A 376 -4.29 -8.12 1.26
CA ASN A 376 -4.47 -7.37 2.49
C ASN A 376 -4.65 -5.87 2.23
N ALA A 377 -5.17 -5.16 3.24
CA ALA A 377 -5.37 -3.71 3.20
C ALA A 377 -5.10 -3.03 4.55
N TRP A 378 -4.67 -1.76 4.48
CA TRP A 378 -4.69 -0.79 5.57
C TRP A 378 -5.39 0.50 5.13
N GLY A 379 -6.25 1.03 5.99
CA GLY A 379 -6.79 2.39 5.87
C GLY A 379 -6.01 3.40 6.68
N ALA A 380 -5.80 4.58 6.09
CA ALA A 380 -5.30 5.78 6.76
C ALA A 380 -6.11 7.00 6.33
N ILE A 381 -6.25 7.98 7.23
CA ILE A 381 -7.01 9.20 6.99
C ILE A 381 -6.24 10.38 7.58
N ARG A 382 -6.29 11.52 6.89
CA ARG A 382 -5.96 12.83 7.43
C ARG A 382 -6.96 13.87 6.95
N LEU A 383 -7.04 15.00 7.65
CA LEU A 383 -7.86 16.13 7.23
C LEU A 383 -6.98 17.25 6.70
N ALA A 384 -7.43 17.90 5.63
CA ALA A 384 -6.85 19.10 5.07
C ALA A 384 -7.90 20.20 5.05
N ARG A 385 -7.68 21.27 5.82
CA ARG A 385 -8.54 22.45 5.89
C ARG A 385 -8.11 23.52 4.89
N ASN A 386 -9.07 24.24 4.33
CA ASN A 386 -8.88 25.30 3.33
C ASN A 386 -8.29 24.80 2.01
N LYS A 387 -8.41 23.51 1.71
CA LYS A 387 -8.01 23.00 0.40
C LYS A 387 -9.04 23.49 -0.62
N ASN A 388 -8.58 24.00 -1.77
CA ASN A 388 -9.44 24.45 -2.88
C ASN A 388 -10.57 25.42 -2.47
N LEU A 389 -10.26 26.44 -1.64
CA LEU A 389 -11.25 27.47 -1.23
C LEU A 389 -11.97 28.18 -2.39
N ILE A 390 -11.43 28.07 -3.61
CA ILE A 390 -12.04 28.56 -4.85
C ILE A 390 -11.99 27.41 -5.85
N ASP A 391 -13.14 27.06 -6.40
CA ASP A 391 -13.26 26.03 -7.42
C ASP A 391 -12.28 26.26 -8.58
N GLY A 392 -11.55 25.20 -8.94
CA GLY A 392 -10.57 25.23 -10.02
C GLY A 392 -9.29 26.03 -9.71
N ARG A 393 -9.05 26.47 -8.47
CA ARG A 393 -7.81 27.13 -8.06
C ARG A 393 -7.19 26.51 -6.82
N GLU A 394 -5.90 26.24 -6.90
CA GLU A 394 -5.14 25.81 -5.73
C GLU A 394 -5.07 26.93 -4.68
N THR A 395 -5.38 26.57 -3.44
CA THR A 395 -5.17 27.45 -2.30
C THR A 395 -3.68 27.52 -2.00
N ASN A 396 -3.18 28.71 -1.64
CA ASN A 396 -1.79 28.88 -1.24
C ASN A 396 -1.48 27.96 -0.03
N ALA A 397 -0.45 27.13 -0.16
CA ALA A 397 -0.08 26.11 0.83
C ALA A 397 0.11 26.65 2.25
N ALA A 398 0.48 27.93 2.41
CA ALA A 398 0.59 28.57 3.73
C ALA A 398 -0.74 28.69 4.49
N PHE A 399 -1.88 28.55 3.80
CA PHE A 399 -3.23 28.59 4.38
C PHE A 399 -3.88 27.21 4.48
N ILE A 400 -3.20 26.16 4.02
CA ILE A 400 -3.70 24.79 4.11
C ILE A 400 -3.20 24.19 5.42
N PHE A 401 -4.13 23.87 6.33
CA PHE A 401 -3.81 23.23 7.60
C PHE A 401 -4.09 21.74 7.50
N GLN A 402 -3.12 20.90 7.83
CA GLN A 402 -3.26 19.45 7.75
C GLN A 402 -3.03 18.79 9.11
N THR A 403 -3.85 17.79 9.41
CA THR A 403 -3.61 16.91 10.56
C THR A 403 -2.46 15.95 10.24
N PRO A 404 -1.80 15.39 11.27
CA PRO A 404 -1.10 14.14 11.10
C PRO A 404 -2.04 13.08 10.53
N GLU A 405 -1.46 12.10 9.85
CA GLU A 405 -2.23 10.98 9.35
C GLU A 405 -2.44 9.93 10.43
N VAL A 406 -3.70 9.50 10.57
CA VAL A 406 -4.13 8.44 11.47
C VAL A 406 -4.33 7.18 10.66
N ARG A 407 -3.72 6.07 11.07
CA ARG A 407 -3.74 4.77 10.35
C ARG A 407 -4.14 3.64 11.30
N PHE A 408 -4.87 2.65 10.79
CA PHE A 408 -5.09 1.40 11.53
C PHE A 408 -3.75 0.69 11.80
N LYS A 409 -3.56 0.27 13.05
CA LYS A 409 -2.35 -0.46 13.46
C LYS A 409 -2.30 -1.88 12.89
N ASN A 410 -3.46 -2.51 12.80
CA ASN A 410 -3.63 -3.89 12.35
C ASN A 410 -3.82 -3.95 10.83
N ARG A 411 -3.60 -5.11 10.25
CA ARG A 411 -3.74 -5.38 8.81
C ARG A 411 -4.98 -6.23 8.59
N ILE A 412 -5.85 -5.84 7.67
CA ILE A 412 -6.95 -6.73 7.28
C ILE A 412 -6.46 -7.69 6.20
N THR A 413 -6.67 -8.99 6.44
CA THR A 413 -6.49 -10.06 5.46
C THR A 413 -7.86 -10.72 5.27
N PRO A 414 -8.42 -10.76 4.05
CA PRO A 414 -9.72 -11.38 3.81
C PRO A 414 -9.64 -12.89 4.02
N LEU A 415 -10.68 -13.46 4.63
CA LEU A 415 -10.93 -14.88 4.64
C LEU A 415 -12.36 -15.11 4.17
N ILE A 416 -12.48 -15.50 2.90
CA ILE A 416 -13.76 -15.89 2.31
C ILE A 416 -13.97 -17.39 2.55
N VAL A 417 -15.11 -17.76 3.14
CA VAL A 417 -15.49 -19.17 3.34
C VAL A 417 -16.82 -19.42 2.67
N ASN A 418 -16.84 -20.39 1.77
CA ASN A 418 -18.05 -20.91 1.14
C ASN A 418 -18.23 -22.38 1.53
N ASP A 419 -19.28 -22.68 2.28
CA ASP A 419 -19.66 -24.04 2.68
C ASP A 419 -20.95 -24.54 1.99
N LYS A 420 -21.54 -23.70 1.13
CA LYS A 420 -22.72 -24.07 0.34
C LYS A 420 -22.35 -25.16 -0.64
N ARG A 421 -23.25 -26.13 -0.83
CA ARG A 421 -23.07 -27.21 -1.80
C ARG A 421 -22.96 -26.62 -3.20
N TRP A 422 -21.91 -27.00 -3.91
CA TRP A 422 -21.71 -26.62 -5.31
C TRP A 422 -21.43 -27.85 -6.15
N ASP A 423 -22.26 -28.11 -7.16
CA ASP A 423 -22.08 -29.23 -8.07
C ASP A 423 -21.08 -28.86 -9.18
N ILE A 424 -19.91 -29.51 -9.15
CA ILE A 424 -18.84 -29.30 -10.16
C ILE A 424 -19.35 -29.67 -11.56
N ALA A 425 -20.30 -30.60 -11.67
CA ALA A 425 -20.81 -31.04 -12.96
C ALA A 425 -21.51 -29.92 -13.74
N ASP A 426 -22.04 -28.91 -13.06
CA ASP A 426 -22.70 -27.75 -13.69
C ASP A 426 -21.73 -26.76 -14.35
N LEU A 427 -20.43 -26.89 -14.10
CA LEU A 427 -19.42 -26.01 -14.70
C LEU A 427 -19.16 -26.35 -16.17
N GLY A 428 -19.00 -25.35 -17.03
CA GLY A 428 -18.74 -25.52 -18.46
C GLY A 428 -19.99 -25.89 -19.28
N ASN A 429 -19.80 -26.42 -20.50
CA ASN A 429 -20.88 -26.55 -21.48
C ASN A 429 -21.71 -27.84 -21.38
N THR A 430 -21.22 -28.87 -20.69
CA THR A 430 -21.84 -30.20 -20.65
C THR A 430 -21.67 -30.84 -19.28
N ARG A 431 -22.71 -31.46 -18.71
CA ARG A 431 -22.59 -32.11 -17.39
C ARG A 431 -21.69 -33.34 -17.38
N SER A 432 -21.76 -34.19 -18.40
CA SER A 432 -20.96 -35.41 -18.49
C SER A 432 -19.57 -35.08 -19.06
N LYS A 433 -18.50 -35.29 -18.27
CA LYS A 433 -17.10 -35.00 -18.66
C LYS A 433 -16.12 -35.98 -18.00
N THR A 434 -14.89 -36.05 -18.49
CA THR A 434 -13.84 -36.80 -17.78
C THR A 434 -13.51 -36.10 -16.46
N LEU A 435 -12.89 -36.81 -15.51
CA LEU A 435 -12.50 -36.21 -14.23
C LEU A 435 -11.50 -35.05 -14.43
N THR A 436 -10.56 -35.19 -15.37
CA THR A 436 -9.64 -34.12 -15.76
C THR A 436 -10.38 -32.88 -16.24
N GLN A 437 -11.38 -33.03 -17.10
CA GLN A 437 -12.16 -31.92 -17.63
C GLN A 437 -12.99 -31.21 -16.55
N HIS A 438 -13.58 -31.96 -15.61
CA HIS A 438 -14.28 -31.37 -14.47
C HIS A 438 -13.34 -30.53 -13.59
N LEU A 439 -12.13 -31.01 -13.32
CA LEU A 439 -11.13 -30.25 -12.58
C LEU A 439 -10.63 -29.03 -13.36
N GLU A 440 -10.57 -29.09 -14.70
CA GLU A 440 -10.24 -27.93 -15.53
C GLU A 440 -11.28 -26.82 -15.43
N GLU A 441 -12.57 -27.15 -15.55
CA GLU A 441 -13.64 -26.17 -15.39
C GLU A 441 -13.67 -25.58 -13.97
N LEU A 442 -13.47 -26.43 -12.94
CA LEU A 442 -13.35 -25.96 -11.57
C LEU A 442 -12.20 -24.96 -11.39
N PHE A 443 -11.03 -25.25 -11.95
CA PHE A 443 -9.87 -24.36 -11.84
C PHE A 443 -10.07 -23.06 -12.60
N LYS A 444 -10.72 -23.07 -13.78
CA LYS A 444 -11.06 -21.84 -14.51
C LYS A 444 -11.96 -20.91 -13.69
N VAL A 445 -12.85 -21.49 -12.88
CA VAL A 445 -13.74 -20.70 -12.03
C VAL A 445 -13.02 -20.21 -10.77
N LEU A 446 -12.25 -21.06 -10.10
CA LEU A 446 -11.64 -20.69 -8.83
C LEU A 446 -10.35 -19.86 -8.96
N LEU A 447 -9.74 -19.80 -10.15
CA LEU A 447 -8.43 -19.19 -10.35
C LEU A 447 -8.43 -18.24 -11.55
N PRO A 448 -7.58 -17.19 -11.55
CA PRO A 448 -7.53 -16.21 -12.62
C PRO A 448 -6.94 -16.83 -13.89
N ALA A 449 -7.29 -16.27 -15.05
CA ALA A 449 -6.74 -16.71 -16.33
C ALA A 449 -5.22 -16.45 -16.44
N ILE A 450 -4.77 -15.30 -15.90
CA ILE A 450 -3.39 -14.82 -15.92
C ILE A 450 -2.86 -14.76 -14.48
N ILE A 451 -1.63 -15.19 -14.27
CA ILE A 451 -1.00 -15.22 -12.94
C ILE A 451 -0.13 -13.98 -12.76
N ASN A 452 -0.68 -12.96 -12.10
CA ASN A 452 0.03 -11.71 -11.86
C ASN A 452 0.92 -11.73 -10.60
N ARG A 453 0.73 -12.73 -9.73
CA ARG A 453 1.51 -12.95 -8.50
C ARG A 453 1.43 -14.39 -8.01
N PRO A 454 2.34 -14.83 -7.12
CA PRO A 454 2.25 -16.15 -6.54
C PRO A 454 1.14 -16.29 -5.50
N TYR A 455 0.64 -17.52 -5.39
CA TYR A 455 -0.31 -17.95 -4.38
C TYR A 455 -0.21 -19.47 -4.21
N ASP A 456 -0.74 -19.97 -3.11
CA ASP A 456 -0.70 -21.39 -2.78
C ASP A 456 -2.10 -22.00 -2.86
N ILE A 457 -2.20 -23.19 -3.44
CA ILE A 457 -3.44 -23.96 -3.54
C ILE A 457 -3.33 -25.22 -2.67
N ARG A 458 -4.38 -25.56 -1.94
CA ARG A 458 -4.53 -26.88 -1.33
C ARG A 458 -5.86 -27.48 -1.74
N ILE A 459 -5.85 -28.76 -2.09
CA ILE A 459 -7.06 -29.51 -2.38
C ILE A 459 -7.11 -30.76 -1.51
N SER A 460 -8.29 -31.05 -0.98
CA SER A 460 -8.58 -32.35 -0.38
C SER A 460 -9.79 -32.96 -1.07
N CYS A 461 -9.85 -34.28 -1.07
CA CYS A 461 -10.96 -35.03 -1.63
C CYS A 461 -11.37 -36.15 -0.67
N GLN A 462 -12.67 -36.24 -0.44
CA GLN A 462 -13.32 -37.37 0.20
C GLN A 462 -14.29 -38.02 -0.78
N TYR A 463 -14.54 -39.30 -0.59
CA TYR A 463 -15.55 -40.04 -1.32
C TYR A 463 -16.72 -40.33 -0.40
N ALA A 464 -17.93 -39.89 -0.76
CA ALA A 464 -19.14 -40.17 -0.01
C ALA A 464 -20.07 -41.10 -0.80
N PHE A 465 -20.76 -41.98 -0.09
CA PHE A 465 -21.80 -42.85 -0.65
C PHE A 465 -22.97 -43.00 0.31
N ALA A 466 -24.15 -43.26 -0.23
CA ALA A 466 -25.37 -43.40 0.57
C ALA A 466 -25.38 -44.77 1.30
N LEU A 467 -25.51 -44.73 2.63
CA LEU A 467 -25.82 -45.92 3.44
C LEU A 467 -27.32 -46.21 3.43
N ALA A 468 -28.13 -45.15 3.44
CA ALA A 468 -29.57 -45.19 3.36
C ALA A 468 -30.08 -43.87 2.74
N SER A 469 -31.26 -43.91 2.13
CA SER A 469 -31.99 -42.72 1.69
C SER A 469 -33.45 -42.84 2.13
N ASN A 470 -34.09 -41.73 2.44
CA ASN A 470 -35.53 -41.69 2.70
C ASN A 470 -36.31 -41.27 1.45
N THR A 471 -37.65 -41.23 1.55
CA THR A 471 -38.54 -40.86 0.44
C THR A 471 -38.44 -39.39 0.01
N ASN A 472 -37.73 -38.56 0.79
CA ASN A 472 -37.49 -37.14 0.50
C ASN A 472 -36.08 -36.91 -0.08
N ASP A 473 -35.39 -37.96 -0.51
CA ASP A 473 -34.00 -37.92 -0.99
C ASP A 473 -32.97 -37.42 0.05
N GLU A 474 -33.31 -37.42 1.34
CA GLU A 474 -32.32 -37.21 2.39
C GLU A 474 -31.48 -38.48 2.54
N GLU A 475 -30.16 -38.30 2.48
CA GLU A 475 -29.20 -39.39 2.49
C GLU A 475 -28.42 -39.45 3.80
N LEU A 476 -28.31 -40.65 4.36
CA LEU A 476 -27.29 -40.92 5.37
C LEU A 476 -25.99 -41.28 4.65
N LEU A 477 -25.04 -40.37 4.65
CA LEU A 477 -23.77 -40.53 3.94
C LEU A 477 -22.70 -41.19 4.84
N ALA A 478 -21.91 -42.06 4.24
CA ALA A 478 -20.60 -42.45 4.76
C ALA A 478 -19.52 -41.82 3.89
N SER A 479 -18.51 -41.22 4.53
CA SER A 479 -17.39 -40.58 3.83
C SER A 479 -16.08 -41.32 4.10
N LEU A 480 -15.26 -41.44 3.07
CA LEU A 480 -13.93 -42.03 3.10
C LEU A 480 -12.90 -41.02 2.61
N PRO A 481 -11.75 -40.86 3.27
CA PRO A 481 -10.68 -40.01 2.77
C PRO A 481 -10.09 -40.60 1.48
N VAL A 482 -9.93 -39.76 0.45
CA VAL A 482 -9.31 -40.13 -0.83
C VAL A 482 -7.91 -39.54 -0.90
N LEU A 483 -7.80 -38.21 -0.80
CA LEU A 483 -6.51 -37.51 -0.87
C LEU A 483 -6.52 -36.21 -0.05
N LEU A 484 -5.33 -35.83 0.40
CA LEU A 484 -5.01 -34.51 0.95
C LEU A 484 -3.70 -34.06 0.33
N THR A 485 -3.72 -33.02 -0.51
CA THR A 485 -2.49 -32.52 -1.11
C THR A 485 -1.73 -31.65 -0.11
N PRO A 486 -0.39 -31.62 -0.16
CA PRO A 486 0.35 -30.48 0.36
C PRO A 486 -0.08 -29.20 -0.41
N ARG A 487 0.32 -28.03 0.10
CA ARG A 487 0.17 -26.79 -0.66
C ARG A 487 0.98 -26.89 -1.94
N PHE A 488 0.36 -26.52 -3.05
CA PHE A 488 0.97 -26.39 -4.37
C PHE A 488 1.13 -24.91 -4.66
N THR A 489 2.38 -24.47 -4.82
CA THR A 489 2.67 -23.07 -5.13
C THR A 489 2.50 -22.81 -6.62
N VAL A 490 1.63 -21.85 -6.95
CA VAL A 490 1.56 -21.25 -8.27
C VAL A 490 2.50 -20.05 -8.28
N GLN A 491 3.52 -20.10 -9.14
CA GLN A 491 4.47 -18.99 -9.31
C GLN A 491 3.95 -17.99 -10.33
N LYS A 492 4.29 -16.71 -10.14
CA LYS A 492 4.05 -15.68 -11.16
C LYS A 492 4.66 -16.10 -12.49
N SER A 493 3.87 -16.08 -13.55
CA SER A 493 4.33 -16.42 -14.89
C SER A 493 3.61 -15.53 -15.90
N GLY A 494 4.35 -14.60 -16.49
CA GLY A 494 3.78 -13.58 -17.38
C GLY A 494 3.12 -14.16 -18.63
N ASP A 495 3.74 -15.18 -19.25
CA ASP A 495 3.28 -15.73 -20.54
C ASP A 495 2.55 -17.08 -20.40
N SER A 496 2.53 -17.70 -19.21
CA SER A 496 1.88 -19.01 -19.00
C SER A 496 0.50 -18.85 -18.38
N THR A 497 -0.47 -19.61 -18.89
CA THR A 497 -1.82 -19.61 -18.33
C THR A 497 -1.89 -20.42 -17.04
N MET A 498 -2.86 -20.09 -16.18
CA MET A 498 -3.14 -20.87 -14.97
C MET A 498 -3.34 -22.37 -15.26
N LEU A 499 -4.01 -22.71 -16.36
CA LEU A 499 -4.26 -24.11 -16.75
C LEU A 499 -2.98 -24.87 -17.09
N GLN A 500 -1.97 -24.20 -17.67
CA GLN A 500 -0.67 -24.80 -17.95
C GLN A 500 0.11 -25.02 -16.66
N VAL A 501 0.21 -24.00 -15.81
CA VAL A 501 0.98 -24.06 -14.56
C VAL A 501 0.41 -25.09 -13.58
N THR A 502 -0.91 -25.24 -13.55
CA THR A 502 -1.60 -26.19 -12.66
C THR A 502 -1.80 -27.59 -13.27
N GLN A 503 -1.38 -27.84 -14.52
CA GLN A 503 -1.63 -29.10 -15.20
C GLN A 503 -1.12 -30.31 -14.42
N GLN A 504 0.12 -30.22 -13.92
CA GLN A 504 0.75 -31.32 -13.16
C GLN A 504 -0.01 -31.63 -11.86
N LEU A 505 -0.54 -30.60 -11.18
CA LEU A 505 -1.36 -30.75 -9.99
C LEU A 505 -2.65 -31.53 -10.34
N ARG A 506 -3.37 -31.12 -11.38
CA ARG A 506 -4.61 -31.79 -11.82
C ARG A 506 -4.34 -33.25 -12.20
N THR A 507 -3.31 -33.52 -13.01
CA THR A 507 -2.93 -34.90 -13.38
C THR A 507 -2.60 -35.76 -12.17
N ASN A 508 -1.95 -35.20 -11.14
CA ASN A 508 -1.67 -35.94 -9.92
C ASN A 508 -2.96 -36.24 -9.13
N ILE A 509 -3.87 -35.27 -9.01
CA ILE A 509 -5.16 -35.47 -8.33
C ILE A 509 -5.96 -36.61 -8.99
N VAL A 510 -6.12 -36.57 -10.32
CA VAL A 510 -6.83 -37.60 -11.08
C VAL A 510 -6.20 -38.97 -10.84
N ARG A 511 -4.88 -39.08 -11.00
CA ARG A 511 -4.14 -40.34 -10.79
C ARG A 511 -4.35 -40.91 -9.39
N GLU A 512 -4.30 -40.08 -8.35
CA GLU A 512 -4.48 -40.54 -6.97
C GLU A 512 -5.92 -40.99 -6.71
N ILE A 513 -6.91 -40.32 -7.30
CA ILE A 513 -8.33 -40.75 -7.23
C ILE A 513 -8.52 -42.11 -7.90
N ASP A 514 -7.99 -42.29 -9.11
CA ASP A 514 -8.09 -43.56 -9.86
C ASP A 514 -7.41 -44.71 -9.12
N ASN A 515 -6.21 -44.46 -8.58
CA ASN A 515 -5.47 -45.41 -7.75
C ASN A 515 -6.29 -45.81 -6.52
N TRP A 516 -6.86 -44.84 -5.81
CA TRP A 516 -7.68 -45.09 -4.64
C TRP A 516 -8.94 -45.88 -4.98
N GLN A 517 -9.65 -45.52 -6.05
CA GLN A 517 -10.86 -46.20 -6.49
C GLN A 517 -10.58 -47.65 -6.87
N THR A 518 -9.49 -47.91 -7.59
CA THR A 518 -9.05 -49.26 -7.98
C THR A 518 -8.66 -50.11 -6.77
N GLN A 519 -7.95 -49.53 -5.80
CA GLN A 519 -7.47 -50.26 -4.62
C GLN A 519 -8.57 -50.52 -3.59
N LYS A 520 -9.50 -49.57 -3.41
CA LYS A 520 -10.52 -49.63 -2.36
C LYS A 520 -11.85 -50.20 -2.83
N ASN A 521 -12.16 -50.07 -4.12
CA ASN A 521 -13.44 -50.49 -4.73
C ASN A 521 -14.65 -50.15 -3.84
N PRO A 522 -14.84 -48.86 -3.51
CA PRO A 522 -15.88 -48.44 -2.57
C PRO A 522 -17.28 -48.67 -3.13
N ASN A 523 -18.29 -48.62 -2.27
CA ASN A 523 -19.68 -48.70 -2.69
C ASN A 523 -20.01 -47.54 -3.65
N GLN A 524 -20.53 -47.87 -4.83
CA GLN A 524 -20.83 -46.92 -5.90
C GLN A 524 -22.25 -46.34 -5.83
N THR A 525 -23.09 -46.82 -4.92
CA THR A 525 -24.49 -46.39 -4.78
C THR A 525 -24.55 -44.91 -4.41
N ARG A 526 -25.02 -44.07 -5.35
CA ARG A 526 -25.05 -42.58 -5.22
C ARG A 526 -23.69 -41.99 -4.79
N GLY A 527 -22.61 -42.63 -5.25
CA GLY A 527 -21.24 -42.25 -4.97
C GLY A 527 -20.89 -40.87 -5.50
N ARG A 528 -20.12 -40.11 -4.73
CA ARG A 528 -19.68 -38.75 -5.08
C ARG A 528 -18.32 -38.43 -4.49
N TYR A 529 -17.57 -37.59 -5.17
CA TYR A 529 -16.40 -36.92 -4.61
C TYR A 529 -16.83 -35.60 -3.99
N LEU A 530 -16.33 -35.33 -2.79
CA LEU A 530 -16.47 -34.08 -2.06
C LEU A 530 -15.08 -33.45 -1.96
N PHE A 531 -14.88 -32.37 -2.71
CA PHE A 531 -13.65 -31.61 -2.68
C PHE A 531 -13.76 -30.45 -1.69
N SER A 532 -12.62 -30.08 -1.11
CA SER A 532 -12.42 -28.79 -0.46
C SER A 532 -11.17 -28.16 -1.09
N PHE A 533 -11.31 -26.89 -1.45
CA PHE A 533 -10.30 -26.08 -2.10
C PHE A 533 -9.95 -24.90 -1.20
N SER A 534 -8.66 -24.66 -1.00
CA SER A 534 -8.19 -23.51 -0.24
C SER A 534 -7.12 -22.75 -1.02
N LEU A 535 -7.26 -21.43 -1.10
CA LEU A 535 -6.22 -20.50 -1.54
C LEU A 535 -5.53 -19.90 -0.34
N PHE A 536 -4.22 -19.73 -0.46
CA PHE A 536 -3.43 -19.06 0.55
C PHE A 536 -2.56 -17.97 -0.08
N SER A 537 -2.36 -16.88 0.67
CA SER A 537 -1.43 -15.82 0.31
C SER A 537 -0.03 -16.39 0.12
N ASN A 538 0.70 -15.93 -0.90
CA ASN A 538 2.11 -16.24 -1.06
C ASN A 538 2.84 -14.95 -1.44
N PRO A 539 3.29 -14.16 -0.45
CA PRO A 539 3.98 -12.90 -0.73
C PRO A 539 5.35 -13.17 -1.36
N GLU A 540 5.63 -12.53 -2.50
CA GLU A 540 6.95 -12.57 -3.13
C GLU A 540 8.03 -12.07 -2.16
N ASN A 541 9.19 -12.73 -2.13
CA ASN A 541 10.37 -12.36 -1.32
C ASN A 541 10.27 -12.55 0.20
N VAL A 542 9.32 -13.35 0.67
CA VAL A 542 9.23 -13.74 2.08
C VAL A 542 9.67 -15.21 2.19
N SER A 543 10.68 -15.52 3.01
CA SER A 543 11.16 -16.90 3.15
C SER A 543 10.05 -17.81 3.68
N SER A 544 10.12 -19.11 3.38
CA SER A 544 9.08 -20.08 3.76
C SER A 544 8.89 -20.27 5.28
N THR A 545 9.72 -19.60 6.10
CA THR A 545 9.60 -19.51 7.56
C THR A 545 9.00 -18.18 8.06
N GLU A 546 8.71 -17.23 7.17
CA GLU A 546 8.47 -15.80 7.47
C GLU A 546 7.02 -15.32 7.29
N ASN A 547 6.05 -16.19 6.97
CA ASN A 547 4.61 -15.90 7.07
C ASN A 547 3.83 -17.20 6.86
N PRO A 548 2.91 -17.62 7.74
CA PRO A 548 2.04 -18.75 7.40
C PRO A 548 1.19 -18.29 6.21
N ASN A 549 1.35 -18.90 5.03
CA ASN A 549 0.46 -18.62 3.88
C ASN A 549 -0.98 -18.64 4.41
N LEU A 550 -1.58 -17.45 4.54
CA LEU A 550 -2.83 -17.23 5.25
C LEU A 550 -3.96 -17.63 4.33
N PRO A 551 -5.00 -18.33 4.81
CA PRO A 551 -6.12 -18.70 3.97
C PRO A 551 -6.82 -17.42 3.50
N LEU A 552 -7.01 -17.30 2.19
CA LEU A 552 -7.70 -16.18 1.55
C LEU A 552 -9.10 -16.58 1.11
N LEU A 553 -9.22 -17.78 0.54
CA LEU A 553 -10.48 -18.38 0.11
C LEU A 553 -10.50 -19.84 0.54
N THR A 554 -11.61 -20.28 1.10
CA THR A 554 -11.92 -21.69 1.32
C THR A 554 -13.28 -22.00 0.71
N VAL A 555 -13.31 -22.93 -0.25
CA VAL A 555 -14.53 -23.46 -0.84
C VAL A 555 -14.66 -24.92 -0.43
N GLU A 556 -15.69 -25.21 0.35
CA GLU A 556 -16.02 -26.55 0.82
C GLU A 556 -17.22 -27.09 0.05
N ASN A 557 -17.52 -28.38 0.27
CA ASN A 557 -18.72 -29.03 -0.27
C ASN A 557 -18.85 -28.97 -1.81
N LEU A 558 -17.70 -28.97 -2.49
CA LEU A 558 -17.59 -29.09 -3.94
C LEU A 558 -17.91 -30.54 -4.34
N ASN A 559 -19.11 -30.76 -4.84
CA ASN A 559 -19.69 -32.07 -5.07
C ASN A 559 -19.52 -32.51 -6.53
N LEU A 560 -19.13 -33.76 -6.77
CA LEU A 560 -19.12 -34.37 -8.11
C LEU A 560 -19.66 -35.80 -8.04
N LEU A 561 -20.82 -36.05 -8.64
CA LEU A 561 -21.41 -37.40 -8.69
C LEU A 561 -20.62 -38.31 -9.61
N LEU A 562 -20.47 -39.59 -9.24
CA LEU A 562 -19.83 -40.58 -10.12
C LEU A 562 -20.55 -40.73 -11.48
N THR A 563 -21.87 -40.50 -11.52
CA THR A 563 -22.66 -40.59 -12.75
C THR A 563 -22.35 -39.48 -13.76
N ASP A 564 -21.73 -38.38 -13.31
CA ASP A 564 -21.33 -37.27 -14.17
C ASP A 564 -19.89 -37.41 -14.72
N ILE A 565 -19.17 -38.47 -14.31
CA ILE A 565 -17.79 -38.77 -14.73
C ILE A 565 -17.79 -39.87 -15.79
N ILE A 566 -17.19 -39.60 -16.95
CA ILE A 566 -16.93 -40.61 -18.00
C ILE A 566 -15.47 -41.07 -17.96
N GLU A 567 -15.18 -42.22 -18.57
CA GLU A 567 -13.80 -42.73 -18.72
C GLU A 567 -12.92 -41.72 -19.49
N GLU A 568 -11.66 -41.59 -19.05
CA GLU A 568 -10.64 -40.70 -19.65
C GLU A 568 -10.26 -41.07 -21.10
#